data_AF-A0A535XR21-F1
#
_entry.id   AF-A0A535XR21-F1
#
_cell.length_a   1.000
_cell.length_b   1.000
_cell.length_c   1.000
_cell.angle_alpha   90.00
_cell.angle_beta   90.00
_cell.angle_gamma   90.00
#
_symmetry.space_group_name_H-M   'P 1'
#
loop_
_entity.id
_entity.type
_entity.pdbx_description
1 polymer ?
#
loop_
_entity_poly.entity_id
_entity_poly.type
_entity_poly.pdbx_seq_one_letter_code
_entity_poly.pdbx_strand_id
1 'polypeptide(L)'
;MSNQDVVRDYVEATVAGDLEREAALRHPDWSVHWPQSGERVVDEASYGQIIRNYPGGSPTSRVTRIAGTEDRYVATPSGTLARVGGQGDFWVGEWEVTYPDGVTYQCVDLMDLRDGKV
;
A
#
# COMPACT_ATOMS: atom_id res chain seq x y z
N MET A 1 5.54 -13.67 -10.16
CA MET A 1 5.93 -12.43 -9.47
C MET A 1 5.84 -12.72 -7.97
N SER A 2 6.82 -12.34 -7.14
CA SER A 2 6.69 -12.55 -5.69
C SER A 2 5.73 -11.54 -5.07
N ASN A 3 5.17 -11.80 -3.89
CA ASN A 3 4.33 -10.81 -3.17
C ASN A 3 5.08 -9.49 -2.95
N GLN A 4 6.39 -9.56 -2.67
CA GLN A 4 7.22 -8.37 -2.55
C GLN A 4 7.27 -7.57 -3.86
N ASP A 5 7.37 -8.25 -5.00
CA ASP A 5 7.36 -7.58 -6.29
C ASP A 5 5.98 -6.96 -6.57
N VAL A 6 4.88 -7.65 -6.24
CA VAL A 6 3.50 -7.14 -6.37
C VAL A 6 3.30 -5.89 -5.53
N VAL A 7 3.70 -5.90 -4.26
CA VAL A 7 3.56 -4.73 -3.37
C VAL A 7 4.42 -3.57 -3.87
N ARG A 8 5.67 -3.82 -4.26
CA ARG A 8 6.52 -2.76 -4.81
C ARG A 8 5.91 -2.14 -6.06
N ASP A 9 5.40 -2.97 -6.97
CA ASP A 9 4.73 -2.55 -8.19
C ASP A 9 3.46 -1.73 -7.89
N TYR A 10 2.65 -2.20 -6.95
CA TYR A 10 1.44 -1.52 -6.50
C TYR A 10 1.78 -0.14 -5.91
N VAL A 11 2.82 -0.07 -5.08
CA VAL A 11 3.27 1.19 -4.49
C VAL A 11 3.79 2.16 -5.54
N GLU A 12 4.58 1.69 -6.50
CA GLU A 12 5.05 2.51 -7.61
C GLU A 12 3.89 3.08 -8.43
N ALA A 13 2.85 2.27 -8.69
CA ALA A 13 1.63 2.70 -9.37
C ALA A 13 0.89 3.78 -8.57
N THR A 14 0.77 3.64 -7.25
CA THR A 14 0.17 4.66 -6.36
C THR A 14 0.92 5.97 -6.39
N VAL A 15 2.25 5.94 -6.24
CA VAL A 15 3.07 7.17 -6.31
C VAL A 15 2.95 7.86 -7.68
N ALA A 16 2.88 7.06 -8.76
CA ALA A 16 2.74 7.58 -10.11
C ALA A 16 1.32 8.11 -10.43
N GLY A 17 0.32 7.83 -9.58
CA GLY A 17 -1.09 8.09 -9.88
C GLY A 17 -1.62 7.24 -11.04
N ASP A 18 -1.01 6.08 -11.30
CA ASP A 18 -1.37 5.17 -12.38
C ASP A 18 -2.48 4.22 -11.94
N LEU A 19 -3.71 4.71 -12.03
CA LEU A 19 -4.91 3.97 -11.62
C LEU A 19 -5.11 2.68 -12.44
N GLU A 20 -4.66 2.63 -13.69
CA GLU A 20 -4.81 1.42 -14.51
C GLU A 20 -3.87 0.32 -14.04
N ARG A 21 -2.61 0.68 -13.72
CA ARG A 21 -1.63 -0.26 -13.17
C ARG A 21 -2.02 -0.71 -11.76
N GLU A 22 -2.51 0.20 -10.92
CA GLU A 22 -3.06 -0.18 -9.60
C GLU A 22 -4.23 -1.16 -9.72
N ALA A 23 -5.20 -0.85 -10.58
CA ALA A 23 -6.36 -1.70 -10.84
C ALA A 23 -5.96 -3.11 -11.28
N ALA A 24 -4.94 -3.21 -12.13
CA ALA A 24 -4.43 -4.49 -12.60
C ALA A 24 -3.77 -5.32 -11.48
N LEU A 25 -3.34 -4.70 -10.37
CA LEU A 25 -2.68 -5.35 -9.23
C LEU A 25 -3.63 -5.65 -8.06
N ARG A 26 -4.84 -5.08 -8.07
CA ARG A 26 -5.90 -5.34 -7.07
C ARG A 26 -6.62 -6.65 -7.34
N HIS A 27 -7.00 -7.35 -6.26
CA HIS A 27 -7.87 -8.52 -6.32
C HIS A 27 -9.29 -8.08 -6.77
N PRO A 28 -10.06 -8.91 -7.48
CA PRO A 28 -11.48 -8.63 -7.78
C PRO A 28 -12.39 -8.28 -6.58
N ASP A 29 -11.95 -8.55 -5.35
CA ASP A 29 -12.69 -8.32 -4.10
C ASP A 29 -12.00 -7.22 -3.27
N TRP A 30 -11.08 -6.48 -3.88
CA TRP A 30 -10.30 -5.45 -3.21
C TRP A 30 -11.23 -4.39 -2.63
N SER A 31 -10.92 -3.96 -1.41
CA SER A 31 -11.57 -2.84 -0.76
C SER A 31 -10.57 -2.10 0.10
N VAL A 32 -10.77 -0.80 0.29
CA VAL A 32 -10.01 0.01 1.24
C VAL A 32 -10.96 0.63 2.25
N HIS A 33 -10.54 0.63 3.51
CA HIS A 33 -11.23 1.29 4.60
C HIS A 33 -10.36 2.43 5.11
N TRP A 34 -10.95 3.62 5.28
CA TRP A 34 -10.30 4.79 5.85
C TRP A 34 -10.85 5.04 7.26
N PRO A 35 -10.20 4.52 8.31
CA PRO A 35 -10.76 4.54 9.66
C PRO A 35 -11.04 5.95 10.20
N GLN A 36 -10.29 6.95 9.72
CA GLN A 36 -10.43 8.35 10.14
C GLN A 36 -11.79 8.95 9.79
N SER A 37 -12.42 8.50 8.70
CA SER A 37 -13.75 8.93 8.26
C SER A 37 -14.82 7.83 8.42
N GLY A 38 -14.40 6.57 8.60
CA GLY A 38 -15.27 5.41 8.56
C GLY A 38 -15.70 5.02 7.15
N GLU A 39 -15.11 5.64 6.11
CA GLU A 39 -15.43 5.34 4.72
C GLU A 39 -14.84 3.99 4.31
N ARG A 40 -15.61 3.23 3.53
CA ARG A 40 -15.15 2.01 2.89
C ARG A 40 -15.44 2.07 1.40
N VAL A 41 -14.38 1.98 0.60
CA VAL A 41 -14.44 1.87 -0.86
C VAL A 41 -14.36 0.40 -1.22
N VAL A 42 -15.35 -0.12 -1.94
CA VAL A 42 -15.55 -1.56 -2.12
C VAL A 42 -15.11 -2.09 -3.48
N ASP A 43 -14.71 -1.21 -4.39
CA ASP A 43 -14.22 -1.59 -5.72
C ASP A 43 -13.33 -0.50 -6.34
N GLU A 44 -12.59 -0.93 -7.37
CA GLU A 44 -11.69 -0.07 -8.16
C GLU A 44 -12.43 1.07 -8.86
N ALA A 45 -13.62 0.81 -9.40
CA ALA A 45 -14.36 1.79 -10.17
C ALA A 45 -14.70 3.01 -9.30
N SER A 46 -15.17 2.76 -8.08
CA SER A 46 -15.50 3.77 -7.07
C SER A 46 -14.25 4.50 -6.60
N TYR A 47 -13.16 3.78 -6.33
CA TYR A 47 -11.87 4.39 -5.97
C TYR A 47 -11.39 5.35 -7.06
N GLY A 48 -11.37 4.91 -8.31
CA GLY A 48 -11.00 5.75 -9.44
C GLY A 48 -11.91 6.97 -9.61
N GLN A 49 -13.21 6.88 -9.31
CA GLN A 49 -14.09 8.05 -9.31
C GLN A 49 -13.73 9.04 -8.19
N ILE A 50 -13.38 8.55 -7.00
CA ILE A 50 -12.94 9.41 -5.89
C ILE A 50 -11.68 10.17 -6.28
N ILE A 51 -10.67 9.47 -6.81
CA ILE A 51 -9.40 10.09 -7.20
C ILE A 51 -9.58 11.12 -8.32
N ARG A 52 -10.35 10.79 -9.37
CA ARG A 52 -10.58 11.70 -10.52
C ARG A 52 -11.39 12.93 -10.17
N ASN A 53 -12.32 12.82 -9.23
CA ASN A 53 -13.19 13.93 -8.82
C ASN A 53 -12.74 14.60 -7.52
N TYR A 54 -11.53 14.31 -7.03
CA TYR A 54 -11.04 14.87 -5.78
C TYR A 54 -11.01 16.41 -5.85
N PRO A 55 -11.66 17.13 -4.92
CA PRO A 55 -11.72 18.59 -4.96
C PRO A 55 -10.32 19.22 -4.91
N GLY A 56 -9.99 20.04 -5.93
CA GLY A 56 -8.67 20.66 -6.05
C GLY A 56 -7.62 19.79 -6.76
N GLY A 57 -7.97 18.58 -7.19
CA GLY A 57 -7.07 17.62 -7.83
C GLY A 57 -6.68 16.48 -6.89
N SER A 58 -6.13 15.40 -7.44
CA SER A 58 -5.77 14.23 -6.65
C SER A 58 -4.59 14.54 -5.70
N PRO A 59 -4.61 14.03 -4.45
CA PRO A 59 -3.45 14.08 -3.57
C PRO A 59 -2.25 13.39 -4.22
N THR A 60 -1.05 13.87 -3.90
CA THR A 60 0.20 13.27 -4.35
C THR A 60 0.87 12.54 -3.20
N SER A 61 1.46 11.38 -3.50
CA SER A 61 2.03 10.50 -2.48
C SER A 61 3.52 10.31 -2.69
N ARG A 62 4.26 10.23 -1.60
CA ARG A 62 5.67 9.81 -1.58
C ARG A 62 5.83 8.68 -0.59
N VAL A 63 6.31 7.55 -1.06
CA VAL A 63 6.63 6.42 -0.18
C VAL A 63 7.83 6.75 0.70
N THR A 64 7.68 6.51 2.00
CA THR A 64 8.76 6.66 2.99
C THR A 64 9.34 5.29 3.34
N ARG A 65 8.47 4.28 3.53
CA ARG A 65 8.88 2.92 3.89
C ARG A 65 7.83 1.90 3.46
N ILE A 66 8.29 0.71 3.08
CA ILE A 66 7.46 -0.48 2.89
C ILE A 66 8.09 -1.60 3.72
N ALA A 67 7.29 -2.30 4.52
CA ALA A 67 7.73 -3.43 5.33
C ALA A 67 6.73 -4.59 5.27
N GLY A 68 7.21 -5.81 5.03
CA GLY A 68 6.41 -7.04 5.15
C GLY A 68 6.52 -7.64 6.55
N THR A 69 5.55 -8.46 6.95
CA THR A 69 5.52 -9.11 8.28
C THR A 69 6.70 -10.02 8.61
N GLU A 70 7.48 -10.43 7.60
CA GLU A 70 8.46 -11.50 7.78
C GLU A 70 9.93 -11.04 7.84
N ASP A 71 10.26 -9.75 7.74
CA ASP A 71 11.65 -9.29 7.98
C ASP A 71 11.87 -9.08 9.49
N ARG A 72 12.17 -10.17 10.21
CA ARG A 72 12.65 -10.11 11.60
C ARG A 72 14.08 -10.64 11.70
N TYR A 73 14.91 -9.89 12.43
CA TYR A 73 16.17 -10.39 12.94
C TYR A 73 15.89 -11.20 14.20
N VAL A 74 16.21 -12.50 14.17
CA VAL A 74 16.17 -13.35 15.36
C VAL A 74 17.59 -13.66 15.80
N ALA A 75 17.84 -13.58 17.10
CA ALA A 75 19.08 -14.06 17.69
C ALA A 75 18.93 -15.56 17.99
N THR A 76 19.81 -16.39 17.41
CA THR A 76 19.89 -17.81 17.80
C THR A 76 20.43 -17.94 19.24
N PRO A 77 20.26 -19.09 19.91
CA PRO A 77 20.86 -19.32 21.23
C PRO A 77 22.39 -19.16 21.28
N SER A 78 23.07 -19.20 20.12
CA SER A 78 24.51 -18.98 19.98
C SER A 78 24.90 -17.52 19.70
N GLY A 79 23.95 -16.57 19.70
CA GLY A 79 24.21 -15.15 19.47
C GLY A 79 24.43 -14.78 18.00
N THR A 80 24.08 -15.66 17.05
CA THR A 80 24.15 -15.36 15.62
C THR A 80 22.89 -14.57 15.22
N LEU A 81 23.08 -13.42 14.58
CA LEU A 81 22.02 -12.70 13.90
C LEU A 81 21.62 -13.48 12.64
N ALA A 82 20.45 -14.11 12.67
CA ALA A 82 19.86 -14.77 11.51
C ALA A 82 18.78 -13.88 10.92
N ARG A 83 18.86 -13.63 9.60
CA ARG A 83 17.77 -13.03 8.84
C ARG A 83 16.75 -14.11 8.52
N VAL A 84 15.53 -13.97 9.03
CA VAL A 84 14.38 -14.66 8.43
C VAL A 84 13.92 -13.72 7.31
N GLY A 85 14.17 -14.10 6.06
CA GLY A 85 13.61 -13.40 4.91
C GLY A 85 12.28 -14.06 4.61
N GLY A 86 11.26 -13.27 4.26
CA GLY A 86 9.96 -13.86 4.08
C GLY A 86 9.06 -13.24 3.03
N GLN A 87 8.22 -14.13 2.51
CA GLN A 87 7.14 -13.93 1.57
C GLN A 87 5.85 -14.03 2.39
N GLY A 88 5.28 -12.88 2.76
CA GLY A 88 4.02 -12.82 3.48
C GLY A 88 2.92 -12.19 2.66
N ASP A 89 1.70 -12.39 3.12
CA ASP A 89 0.49 -11.79 2.57
C ASP A 89 0.16 -10.44 3.22
N PHE A 90 0.86 -10.01 4.28
CA PHE A 90 0.58 -8.72 4.96
C PHE A 90 1.76 -7.76 4.91
N TRP A 91 1.47 -6.51 4.58
CA TRP A 91 2.43 -5.45 4.38
C TRP A 91 1.96 -4.13 5.00
N VAL A 92 2.92 -3.34 5.47
CA VAL A 92 2.71 -1.99 6.01
C VAL A 92 3.46 -1.01 5.13
N GLY A 93 2.75 0.00 4.63
CA GLY A 93 3.33 1.13 3.93
C GLY A 93 3.27 2.39 4.79
N GLU A 94 4.36 3.14 4.86
CA GLU A 94 4.43 4.47 5.49
C GLU A 94 4.75 5.52 4.41
N TRP A 95 3.97 6.59 4.33
CA TRP A 95 3.98 7.53 3.20
C TRP A 95 3.66 8.95 3.63
N GLU A 96 4.15 9.90 2.85
CA GLU A 96 3.72 11.29 2.89
C GLU A 96 2.65 11.51 1.82
N VAL A 97 1.49 12.05 2.21
CA VAL A 97 0.42 12.43 1.29
C VAL A 97 0.23 13.94 1.34
N THR A 98 0.44 14.61 0.21
CA THR A 98 0.25 16.05 0.06
C THR A 98 -1.06 16.33 -0.65
N TYR A 99 -1.96 17.03 0.04
CA TYR A 99 -3.28 17.39 -0.45
C TYR A 99 -3.24 18.66 -1.32
N PRO A 100 -4.31 18.96 -2.06
CA PRO A 100 -4.37 20.13 -2.95
C PRO A 100 -4.17 21.49 -2.27
N ASP A 101 -4.45 21.57 -0.97
CA ASP A 101 -4.19 22.76 -0.16
C ASP A 101 -2.71 22.93 0.21
N GLY A 102 -1.84 22.00 -0.22
CA GLY A 102 -0.41 21.96 0.05
C GLY A 102 -0.03 21.37 1.40
N VAL A 103 -1.00 20.89 2.19
CA VAL A 103 -0.73 20.30 3.50
C VAL A 103 -0.33 18.83 3.33
N THR A 104 0.76 18.44 3.97
CA THR A 104 1.28 17.07 3.96
C THR A 104 0.96 16.34 5.26
N TYR A 105 0.45 15.12 5.14
CA TYR A 105 0.18 14.21 6.26
C TYR A 105 1.02 12.94 6.15
N GLN A 106 1.28 12.31 7.30
CA GLN A 106 1.85 10.98 7.36
C GLN A 106 0.71 9.96 7.33
N CYS A 107 0.79 9.02 6.39
CA CYS A 107 -0.19 7.97 6.18
C CYS A 107 0.43 6.59 6.41
N VAL A 108 -0.38 5.69 6.98
CA VAL A 108 -0.02 4.30 7.17
C VAL A 108 -1.09 3.43 6.51
N ASP A 109 -0.65 2.61 5.55
CA ASP A 109 -1.50 1.66 4.86
C ASP A 109 -1.17 0.25 5.34
N LEU A 110 -2.22 -0.52 5.63
CA LEU A 110 -2.13 -1.95 5.94
C LEU A 110 -2.70 -2.70 4.73
N MET A 111 -1.85 -3.50 4.09
CA MET A 111 -2.15 -4.17 2.83
C MET A 111 -2.12 -5.68 3.06
N ASP A 112 -3.25 -6.34 2.82
CA ASP A 112 -3.32 -7.78 2.68
C ASP A 112 -3.15 -8.14 1.19
N LEU A 113 -2.60 -9.32 0.93
CA LEU A 113 -2.44 -9.88 -0.40
C LEU A 113 -3.15 -11.24 -0.45
N ARG A 114 -3.77 -11.52 -1.60
CA ARG A 114 -4.38 -12.79 -1.91
C ARG A 114 -4.17 -13.12 -3.39
N ASP A 115 -3.80 -14.36 -3.68
CA ASP A 115 -3.61 -14.85 -5.05
C ASP A 115 -2.65 -13.99 -5.90
N GLY A 116 -1.62 -13.42 -5.25
CA GLY A 116 -0.63 -12.54 -5.91
C GLY A 116 -1.18 -11.17 -6.31
N LYS A 117 -2.22 -10.69 -5.60
CA LYS A 117 -2.85 -9.38 -5.75
C LYS A 117 -3.03 -8.73 -4.39
N VAL A 118 -3.12 -7.40 -4.36
CA VAL A 118 -3.52 -6.61 -3.18
C VAL A 118 -5.03 -6.68 -2.98
#